data_AF-A0A9N9FCB4-F1
#
_entry.id   AF-A0A9N9FCB4-F1
#
_cell.length_a   1.000
_cell.length_b   1.000
_cell.length_c   1.000
_cell.angle_alpha   90.00
_cell.angle_beta   90.00
_cell.angle_gamma   90.00
#
_symmetry.space_group_name_H-M   'P 1'
#
loop_
_entity.id
_entity.type
_entity.pdbx_description
1 polymer ?
#
loop_
_entity_poly.entity_id
_entity_poly.type
_entity_poly.pdbx_seq_one_letter_code
_entity_poly.pdbx_strand_id
1 'polypeptide(L)'
;MVLNLAVNRIAITKPPKSLEEEIVREKAKQILQNRYEFSEDQVNALFTIPKNESRYSVTTSDKNINIVIANQLSKRMEEKTIGDMAQRILRNKLSIRDIRAEAYALALSAKNANAGLLRLTHLRRELRNLNASLEIIEVTKFPDITEDANKIQSINRKKAEAKRIDYPDEFILESVKKRLDAYDIKTLSKYQALADIMVMLCIRPAELRTLRITDAKVTGYAKNW
;
A
#
# COMPACT_ATOMS: atom_id res chain seq x y z
N MET A 1 11.04 3.88 -60.36
CA MET A 1 10.00 2.83 -60.34
C MET A 1 9.96 2.28 -58.91
N VAL A 2 9.06 2.78 -58.06
CA VAL A 2 7.73 2.22 -57.73
C VAL A 2 7.81 1.16 -56.60
N LEU A 3 7.35 1.59 -55.40
CA LEU A 3 6.54 0.88 -54.36
C LEU A 3 7.14 -0.40 -53.69
N ASN A 4 7.01 -0.71 -52.39
CA ASN A 4 6.15 -0.23 -51.29
C ASN A 4 6.48 -0.94 -49.95
N LEU A 5 5.99 -0.37 -48.82
CA LEU A 5 5.51 -1.03 -47.56
C LEU A 5 6.53 -1.89 -46.74
N ALA A 6 6.67 -1.84 -45.41
CA ALA A 6 5.77 -1.54 -44.30
C ALA A 6 6.64 -1.35 -43.00
N VAL A 7 6.43 -0.31 -42.19
CA VAL A 7 5.68 -0.31 -40.91
C VAL A 7 6.54 -0.41 -39.62
N ASN A 8 6.52 0.70 -38.86
CA ASN A 8 6.58 0.89 -37.38
C ASN A 8 7.80 0.37 -36.57
N ARG A 9 8.55 1.27 -35.89
CA ARG A 9 8.39 1.71 -34.47
C ARG A 9 8.31 0.48 -33.52
N ILE A 10 9.17 0.30 -32.52
CA ILE A 10 9.38 1.13 -31.33
C ILE A 10 10.77 0.77 -30.74
N ALA A 11 11.63 1.77 -30.52
CA ALA A 11 12.76 1.65 -29.61
C ALA A 11 12.26 1.96 -28.18
N ILE A 12 12.25 0.96 -27.28
CA ILE A 12 12.01 1.19 -25.85
C ILE A 12 13.35 1.23 -25.13
N THR A 13 13.64 2.43 -24.64
CA THR A 13 14.62 2.78 -23.64
C THR A 13 14.12 2.37 -22.23
N LYS A 14 14.97 1.70 -21.41
CA LYS A 14 15.22 1.94 -19.95
C LYS A 14 15.77 0.69 -19.18
N PRO A 15 16.56 0.88 -18.09
CA PRO A 15 16.97 -0.17 -17.12
C PRO A 15 15.80 -0.71 -16.25
N PRO A 16 15.97 -1.85 -15.56
CA PRO A 16 14.87 -2.58 -14.92
C PRO A 16 14.31 -1.85 -13.69
N LYS A 17 13.01 -2.03 -13.46
CA LYS A 17 12.20 -1.32 -12.47
C LYS A 17 12.04 -2.20 -11.23
N SER A 18 12.13 -1.63 -10.03
CA SER A 18 11.67 -2.22 -8.75
C SER A 18 12.42 -3.45 -8.16
N LEU A 19 12.70 -3.37 -6.85
CA LEU A 19 13.23 -4.44 -5.99
C LEU A 19 12.40 -5.75 -6.07
N GLU A 20 11.12 -5.64 -6.40
CA GLU A 20 10.24 -6.80 -6.62
C GLU A 20 10.65 -7.58 -7.88
N GLU A 21 11.07 -6.92 -8.96
CA GLU A 21 11.63 -7.59 -10.14
C GLU A 21 12.97 -8.26 -9.84
N GLU A 22 13.78 -7.71 -8.93
CA GLU A 22 15.06 -8.30 -8.51
C GLU A 22 14.87 -9.51 -7.60
N ILE A 23 13.93 -9.45 -6.65
CA ILE A 23 13.57 -10.60 -5.80
C ILE A 23 12.94 -11.72 -6.63
N VAL A 24 12.08 -11.38 -7.61
CA VAL A 24 11.49 -12.36 -8.52
C VAL A 24 12.56 -12.97 -9.42
N ARG A 25 13.51 -12.16 -9.91
CA ARG A 25 14.66 -12.64 -10.69
C ARG A 25 15.51 -13.62 -9.88
N GLU A 26 15.81 -13.30 -8.63
CA GLU A 26 16.65 -14.15 -7.77
C GLU A 26 15.96 -15.47 -7.40
N LYS A 27 14.64 -15.43 -7.14
CA LYS A 27 13.85 -16.66 -6.98
C LYS A 27 13.80 -17.49 -8.26
N ALA A 28 13.70 -16.86 -9.44
CA ALA A 28 13.71 -17.58 -10.70
C ALA A 28 15.06 -18.28 -10.95
N LYS A 29 16.19 -17.64 -10.61
CA LYS A 29 17.52 -18.26 -10.66
C LYS A 29 17.61 -19.51 -9.78
N GLN A 30 17.17 -19.39 -8.52
CA GLN A 30 17.18 -20.51 -7.57
C GLN A 30 16.33 -21.70 -8.03
N ILE A 31 15.19 -21.45 -8.68
CA ILE A 31 14.35 -22.53 -9.23
C ILE A 31 15.05 -23.26 -10.38
N LEU A 32 15.72 -22.53 -11.28
CA LEU A 32 16.42 -23.13 -12.43
C LEU A 32 17.60 -24.00 -11.99
N GLN A 33 18.35 -23.57 -10.98
CA GLN A 33 19.47 -24.34 -10.43
C GLN A 33 18.96 -25.58 -9.67
N ASN A 34 17.97 -25.40 -8.78
CA ASN A 34 17.58 -26.47 -7.85
C ASN A 34 16.63 -27.52 -8.45
N ARG A 35 15.82 -27.17 -9.47
CA ARG A 35 14.86 -28.10 -10.07
C ARG A 35 15.26 -28.63 -11.44
N TYR A 36 16.06 -27.88 -12.18
CA TYR A 36 16.37 -28.18 -13.57
C TYR A 36 17.88 -28.35 -13.81
N GLU A 37 18.68 -28.34 -12.74
CA GLU A 37 20.12 -28.61 -12.73
C GLU A 37 20.94 -27.68 -13.66
N PHE A 38 20.45 -26.47 -13.92
CA PHE A 38 21.21 -25.47 -14.67
C PHE A 38 22.43 -25.00 -13.85
N SER A 39 23.58 -24.83 -14.50
CA SER A 39 24.76 -24.28 -13.83
C SER A 39 24.61 -22.78 -13.55
N GLU A 40 25.36 -22.27 -12.57
CA GLU A 40 25.34 -20.85 -12.23
C GLU A 40 25.71 -19.94 -13.40
N ASP A 41 26.68 -20.37 -14.22
CA ASP A 41 27.08 -19.64 -15.43
C ASP A 41 25.98 -19.61 -16.49
N GLN A 42 25.27 -20.74 -16.69
CA GLN A 42 24.14 -20.81 -17.62
C GLN A 42 22.99 -19.90 -17.17
N VAL A 43 22.69 -19.88 -15.86
CA VAL A 43 21.65 -19.03 -15.29
C VAL A 43 22.05 -17.56 -15.36
N ASN A 44 23.28 -17.19 -15.05
CA ASN A 44 23.73 -15.80 -15.14
C ASN A 44 23.76 -15.29 -16.59
N ALA A 45 24.12 -16.12 -17.58
CA ALA A 45 24.01 -15.78 -19.00
C ALA A 45 22.56 -15.51 -19.44
N LEU A 46 21.58 -16.29 -18.94
CA LEU A 46 20.15 -16.13 -19.21
C LEU A 46 19.56 -14.80 -18.69
N PHE A 47 20.11 -14.27 -17.59
CA PHE A 47 19.61 -13.04 -16.95
C PHE A 47 20.48 -11.79 -17.20
N THR A 48 21.61 -11.93 -17.89
CA THR A 48 22.47 -10.81 -18.29
C THR A 48 21.91 -10.15 -19.56
N ILE A 49 21.33 -8.96 -19.41
CA ILE A 49 21.04 -8.08 -20.56
C ILE A 49 22.37 -7.48 -21.00
N PRO A 50 22.83 -7.62 -22.26
CA PRO A 50 24.02 -6.90 -22.72
C PRO A 50 23.72 -5.40 -22.69
N LYS A 51 24.46 -4.65 -21.89
CA LYS A 51 24.50 -3.19 -21.93
C LYS A 51 25.93 -2.77 -22.22
N ASN A 52 26.09 -2.13 -23.38
CA ASN A 52 27.28 -1.40 -23.76
C ASN A 52 27.86 -0.59 -22.59
N GLU A 53 29.12 -0.90 -22.33
CA GLU A 53 30.14 -0.04 -21.75
C GLU A 53 30.07 1.36 -22.38
N SER A 54 29.94 2.40 -21.56
CA SER A 54 31.03 3.14 -20.95
C SER A 54 31.57 4.27 -21.83
N ARG A 55 32.06 5.29 -21.14
CA ARG A 55 32.51 6.58 -21.66
C ARG A 55 33.88 6.38 -22.30
N TYR A 56 34.02 6.72 -23.57
CA TYR A 56 35.29 7.25 -24.08
C TYR A 56 35.13 8.76 -24.23
N SER A 57 35.91 9.51 -23.47
CA SER A 57 36.19 10.91 -23.76
C SER A 57 36.92 10.99 -25.09
N VAL A 58 36.28 11.61 -26.08
CA VAL A 58 36.95 12.24 -27.23
C VAL A 58 36.44 13.68 -27.28
N THR A 59 37.32 14.62 -26.97
CA THR A 59 37.18 16.03 -27.36
C THR A 59 37.39 16.15 -28.86
N THR A 60 36.43 16.75 -29.58
CA THR A 60 36.71 17.79 -30.61
C THR A 60 35.43 18.57 -30.99
N SER A 61 35.62 19.90 -30.99
CA SER A 61 34.92 21.00 -31.67
C SER A 61 33.40 21.21 -31.53
N ASP A 62 33.10 22.36 -30.92
CA ASP A 62 32.13 23.37 -31.34
C ASP A 62 30.63 23.04 -31.31
N LYS A 63 29.99 23.38 -30.18
CA LYS A 63 29.00 24.47 -30.08
C LYS A 63 28.45 24.58 -28.65
N ASN A 64 28.65 25.74 -28.05
CA ASN A 64 28.02 26.14 -26.78
C ASN A 64 26.50 26.17 -26.93
N ILE A 65 25.78 25.42 -26.09
CA ILE A 65 24.37 25.70 -25.78
C ILE A 65 24.28 25.86 -24.27
N ASN A 66 24.21 27.12 -23.84
CA ASN A 66 23.99 27.51 -22.46
C ASN A 66 22.50 27.30 -22.11
N ILE A 67 22.17 26.21 -21.41
CA ILE A 67 20.86 26.07 -20.77
C ILE A 67 21.07 26.25 -19.27
N VAL A 68 20.80 27.47 -18.82
CA VAL A 68 20.71 27.81 -17.40
C VAL A 68 19.49 27.08 -16.82
N ILE A 69 19.69 25.87 -16.30
CA ILE A 69 18.73 25.22 -15.42
C ILE A 69 18.98 25.80 -14.03
N ALA A 70 18.06 26.63 -13.57
CA ALA A 70 18.04 27.15 -12.21
C ALA A 70 17.93 25.96 -11.22
N ASN A 71 19.08 25.46 -10.79
CA ASN A 71 19.23 24.48 -9.72
C ASN A 71 18.84 25.12 -8.39
N GLN A 72 17.56 25.07 -8.02
CA GLN A 72 17.11 25.32 -6.64
C GLN A 72 16.00 24.34 -6.23
N LEU A 73 16.26 23.03 -6.38
CA LEU A 73 15.55 22.03 -5.57
C LEU A 73 16.42 20.79 -5.30
N SER A 74 17.72 21.00 -5.05
CA SER A 74 18.56 19.95 -4.46
C SER A 74 18.90 20.35 -3.03
N LYS A 75 17.96 20.07 -2.12
CA LYS A 75 18.28 19.99 -0.70
C LYS A 75 17.46 18.85 -0.07
N ARG A 76 18.12 17.69 0.04
CA ARG A 76 17.97 16.71 1.13
C ARG A 76 16.55 16.14 1.33
N MET A 77 16.22 15.08 0.59
CA MET A 77 15.10 14.20 0.93
C MET A 77 15.52 13.27 2.07
N GLU A 78 15.59 13.80 3.29
CA GLU A 78 15.39 12.97 4.49
C GLU A 78 13.98 12.37 4.40
N GLU A 79 13.77 11.15 4.90
CA GLU A 79 12.51 10.41 4.85
C GLU A 79 11.33 11.25 5.37
N LYS A 80 10.71 11.98 4.45
CA LYS A 80 9.70 12.97 4.78
C LYS A 80 8.42 12.23 5.12
N THR A 81 7.94 12.40 6.36
CA THR A 81 6.69 11.80 6.79
C THR A 81 5.51 12.39 6.00
N ILE A 82 4.37 11.69 5.97
CA ILE A 82 3.14 12.22 5.34
C ILE A 82 2.70 13.52 6.02
N GLY A 83 2.95 13.67 7.33
CA GLY A 83 2.72 14.91 8.07
C GLY A 83 3.62 16.05 7.56
N ASP A 84 4.92 15.79 7.39
CA ASP A 84 5.84 16.80 6.83
C ASP A 84 5.46 17.22 5.41
N MET A 85 4.90 16.31 4.62
CA MET A 85 4.38 16.61 3.28
C MET A 85 3.18 17.55 3.36
N ALA A 86 2.21 17.27 4.24
CA ALA A 86 1.06 18.15 4.46
C ALA A 86 1.49 19.56 4.89
N GLN A 87 2.44 19.65 5.83
CA GLN A 87 3.02 20.91 6.28
C GLN A 87 3.69 21.68 5.12
N ARG A 88 4.47 20.98 4.28
CA ARG A 88 5.12 21.59 3.12
C ARG A 88 4.11 22.15 2.12
N ILE A 89 3.05 21.40 1.83
CA ILE A 89 1.98 21.81 0.91
C ILE A 89 1.40 23.16 1.31
N LEU A 90 1.10 23.34 2.61
CA LEU A 90 0.53 24.58 3.12
C LEU A 90 1.56 25.70 3.25
N ARG A 91 2.76 25.40 3.76
CA ARG A 91 3.82 26.40 3.98
C ARG A 91 4.34 27.00 2.68
N ASN A 92 4.56 26.17 1.67
CA ASN A 92 5.16 26.59 0.41
C ASN A 92 4.13 27.17 -0.58
N LYS A 93 2.83 27.17 -0.23
CA LYS A 93 1.73 27.62 -1.11
C LYS A 93 1.85 27.03 -2.52
N LEU A 94 2.04 25.72 -2.59
CA LEU A 94 2.20 25.00 -3.86
C LEU A 94 0.98 25.21 -4.77
N SER A 95 1.20 25.21 -6.08
CA SER A 95 0.09 25.30 -7.03
C SER A 95 -0.78 24.05 -6.95
N ILE A 96 -2.07 24.16 -7.30
CA ILE A 96 -2.99 23.02 -7.33
C ILE A 96 -2.44 21.86 -8.17
N ARG A 97 -1.78 22.16 -9.29
CA ARG A 97 -1.14 21.16 -10.15
C ARG A 97 -0.02 20.42 -9.42
N ASP A 98 0.81 21.13 -8.68
CA ASP A 98 1.95 20.54 -7.97
C ASP A 98 1.48 19.72 -6.75
N ILE A 99 0.45 20.20 -6.03
CA ILE A 99 -0.21 19.45 -4.95
C ILE A 99 -0.76 18.13 -5.49
N ARG A 100 -1.48 18.19 -6.62
CA ARG A 100 -2.03 17.00 -7.28
C ARG A 100 -0.91 16.04 -7.69
N ALA A 101 0.18 16.55 -8.27
CA ALA A 101 1.33 15.73 -8.68
C ALA A 101 2.03 15.06 -7.49
N GLU A 102 2.29 15.80 -6.40
CA GLU A 102 2.90 15.25 -5.19
C GLU A 102 2.03 14.17 -4.53
N ALA A 103 0.72 14.42 -4.41
CA ALA A 103 -0.21 13.46 -3.84
C ALA A 103 -0.32 12.19 -4.71
N TYR A 104 -0.35 12.35 -6.03
CA TYR A 104 -0.36 11.21 -6.94
C TYR A 104 0.94 10.38 -6.86
N ALA A 105 2.09 11.04 -6.80
CA ALA A 105 3.38 10.38 -6.59
C ALA A 105 3.45 9.66 -5.23
N LEU A 106 2.91 10.24 -4.16
CA LEU A 106 2.78 9.58 -2.86
C LEU A 106 1.99 8.27 -2.98
N ALA A 107 0.88 8.26 -3.72
CA ALA A 107 0.08 7.07 -3.92
C ALA A 107 0.79 6.01 -4.75
N LEU A 108 1.44 6.41 -5.84
CA LEU A 108 2.20 5.50 -6.73
C LEU A 108 3.46 4.93 -6.08
N SER A 109 4.01 5.59 -5.06
CA SER A 109 5.15 5.07 -4.30
C SER A 109 4.79 3.90 -3.36
N ALA A 110 3.50 3.55 -3.25
CA ALA A 110 3.05 2.43 -2.45
C ALA A 110 3.12 1.12 -3.25
N LYS A 111 3.15 -0.02 -2.54
CA LYS A 111 3.25 -1.36 -3.16
C LYS A 111 2.06 -1.72 -4.06
N ASN A 112 0.88 -1.13 -3.81
CA ASN A 112 -0.31 -1.34 -4.63
C ASN A 112 -1.32 -0.20 -4.42
N ALA A 113 -2.38 -0.16 -5.24
CA ALA A 113 -3.41 0.87 -5.19
C ALA A 113 -4.12 0.96 -3.83
N ASN A 114 -4.34 -0.16 -3.14
CA ASN A 114 -4.94 -0.16 -1.79
C ASN A 114 -4.03 0.56 -0.76
N ALA A 115 -2.74 0.25 -0.75
CA ALA A 115 -1.77 0.95 0.08
C ALA A 115 -1.60 2.42 -0.34
N GLY A 116 -1.66 2.71 -1.63
CA GLY A 116 -1.66 4.08 -2.16
C GLY A 116 -2.85 4.90 -1.65
N LEU A 117 -4.05 4.32 -1.67
CA LEU A 117 -5.27 4.94 -1.15
C LEU A 117 -5.20 5.19 0.36
N LEU A 118 -4.60 4.28 1.13
CA LEU A 118 -4.35 4.48 2.57
C LEU A 118 -3.43 5.69 2.82
N ARG A 119 -2.34 5.82 2.06
CA ARG A 119 -1.43 6.98 2.16
C ARG A 119 -2.14 8.29 1.81
N LEU A 120 -2.95 8.31 0.76
CA LEU A 120 -3.76 9.49 0.40
C LEU A 120 -4.78 9.84 1.49
N THR A 121 -5.42 8.85 2.08
CA THR A 121 -6.38 9.07 3.18
C THR A 121 -5.67 9.65 4.40
N HIS A 122 -4.46 9.16 4.70
CA HIS A 122 -3.61 9.72 5.75
C HIS A 122 -3.23 11.17 5.43
N LEU A 123 -2.76 11.47 4.22
CA LEU A 123 -2.43 12.83 3.80
C LEU A 123 -3.61 13.79 3.97
N ARG A 124 -4.82 13.39 3.55
CA ARG A 124 -6.03 14.19 3.71
C ARG A 124 -6.39 14.42 5.18
N ARG A 125 -6.13 13.44 6.06
CA ARG A 125 -6.32 13.62 7.50
C ARG A 125 -5.36 14.67 8.05
N GLU A 126 -4.07 14.57 7.71
CA GLU A 126 -3.07 15.56 8.12
C GLU A 126 -3.41 16.96 7.60
N LEU A 127 -3.79 17.09 6.33
CA LEU A 127 -4.21 18.37 5.75
C LEU A 127 -5.44 18.96 6.47
N ARG A 128 -6.43 18.14 6.87
CA ARG A 128 -7.58 18.60 7.67
C ARG A 128 -7.18 19.05 9.06
N ASN A 129 -6.27 18.33 9.71
CA ASN A 129 -5.73 18.70 11.02
C ASN A 129 -5.00 20.05 10.98
N LEU A 130 -4.48 20.44 9.80
CA LEU A 130 -3.83 21.72 9.54
C LEU A 130 -4.77 22.77 8.93
N ASN A 131 -6.09 22.54 8.96
CA ASN A 131 -7.11 23.45 8.44
C ASN A 131 -6.92 23.82 6.94
N ALA A 132 -6.40 22.90 6.13
CA ALA A 132 -6.32 23.08 4.68
C ALA A 132 -7.72 23.35 4.07
N SER A 133 -7.76 24.15 3.01
CA SER A 133 -9.00 24.42 2.29
C SER A 133 -9.56 23.15 1.64
N LEU A 134 -10.88 23.12 1.44
CA LEU A 134 -11.54 21.99 0.77
C LEU A 134 -10.97 21.75 -0.63
N GLU A 135 -10.62 22.80 -1.37
CA GLU A 135 -9.99 22.72 -2.69
C GLU A 135 -8.70 21.88 -2.66
N ILE A 136 -7.82 22.11 -1.68
CA ILE A 136 -6.58 21.34 -1.51
C ILE A 136 -6.89 19.87 -1.19
N ILE A 137 -7.92 19.59 -0.39
CA ILE A 137 -8.30 18.21 -0.07
C ILE A 137 -8.85 17.51 -1.31
N GLU A 138 -9.73 18.16 -2.08
CA GLU A 138 -10.40 17.56 -3.24
C GLU A 138 -9.42 17.23 -4.36
N VAL A 139 -8.39 18.05 -4.61
CA VAL A 139 -7.43 17.80 -5.70
C VAL A 139 -6.57 16.55 -5.47
N THR A 140 -6.51 16.06 -4.22
CA THR A 140 -5.85 14.79 -3.86
C THR A 140 -6.74 13.55 -4.04
N LYS A 141 -8.00 13.71 -4.48
CA LYS A 141 -8.90 12.58 -4.80
C LYS A 141 -8.65 12.09 -6.22
N PHE A 142 -8.34 10.80 -6.32
CA PHE A 142 -8.01 10.11 -7.55
C PHE A 142 -8.98 8.92 -7.71
N PRO A 143 -10.02 9.08 -8.56
CA PRO A 143 -11.04 8.04 -8.75
C PRO A 143 -10.48 6.72 -9.27
N ASP A 144 -9.50 6.78 -10.17
CA ASP A 144 -8.75 5.64 -10.72
C ASP A 144 -8.07 4.81 -9.62
N ILE A 145 -7.33 5.46 -8.72
CA ILE A 145 -6.68 4.77 -7.58
C ILE A 145 -7.73 4.17 -6.64
N THR A 146 -8.85 4.86 -6.45
CA THR A 146 -9.94 4.39 -5.59
C THR A 146 -10.61 3.16 -6.19
N GLU A 147 -10.87 3.16 -7.49
CA GLU A 147 -11.43 2.04 -8.23
C GLU A 147 -10.51 0.81 -8.15
N ASP A 148 -9.21 0.99 -8.39
CA ASP A 148 -8.24 -0.10 -8.34
C ASP A 148 -8.05 -0.66 -6.92
N ALA A 149 -8.05 0.20 -5.91
CA ALA A 149 -8.05 -0.22 -4.51
C ALA A 149 -9.29 -1.06 -4.17
N ASN A 150 -10.47 -0.64 -4.63
CA ASN A 150 -11.72 -1.37 -4.41
C ASN A 150 -11.71 -2.75 -5.09
N LYS A 151 -11.15 -2.86 -6.30
CA LYS A 151 -10.95 -4.14 -7.00
C LYS A 151 -10.04 -5.07 -6.18
N ILE A 152 -8.91 -4.57 -5.69
CA ILE A 152 -7.97 -5.33 -4.85
C ILE A 152 -8.66 -5.82 -3.57
N GLN A 153 -9.40 -4.94 -2.88
CA GLN A 153 -10.12 -5.30 -1.66
C GLN A 153 -11.19 -6.38 -1.92
N SER A 154 -11.95 -6.26 -3.01
CA SER A 154 -12.97 -7.24 -3.41
C SER A 154 -12.35 -8.62 -3.69
N ILE A 155 -11.23 -8.67 -4.42
CA ILE A 155 -10.50 -9.92 -4.70
C ILE A 155 -9.97 -10.53 -3.40
N ASN A 156 -9.38 -9.72 -2.53
CA ASN A 156 -8.84 -10.20 -1.25
C ASN A 156 -9.95 -10.73 -0.33
N ARG A 157 -11.15 -10.12 -0.35
CA ARG A 157 -12.31 -10.62 0.38
C ARG A 157 -12.74 -12.01 -0.10
N LYS A 158 -12.87 -12.20 -1.43
CA LYS A 158 -13.19 -13.52 -2.01
C LYS A 158 -12.13 -14.58 -1.66
N LYS A 159 -10.85 -14.20 -1.65
CA LYS A 159 -9.75 -15.10 -1.21
C LYS A 159 -9.85 -15.46 0.28
N ALA A 160 -10.26 -14.51 1.12
CA ALA A 160 -10.46 -14.75 2.55
C ALA A 160 -11.68 -15.65 2.80
N GLU A 161 -12.77 -15.48 2.06
CA GLU A 161 -13.96 -16.36 2.11
C GLU A 161 -13.63 -17.81 1.70
N ALA A 162 -12.77 -17.99 0.71
CA ALA A 162 -12.32 -19.32 0.26
C ALA A 162 -11.33 -19.99 1.23
N LYS A 163 -10.64 -19.20 2.08
CA LYS A 163 -9.80 -19.76 3.14
C LYS A 163 -10.70 -20.13 4.30
N ARG A 164 -10.76 -21.43 4.63
CA ARG A 164 -11.34 -21.86 5.90
C ARG A 164 -10.60 -21.14 7.02
N ILE A 165 -11.32 -20.36 7.82
CA ILE A 165 -10.73 -19.71 8.98
C ILE A 165 -10.48 -20.81 10.00
N ASP A 166 -9.20 -21.11 10.23
CA ASP A 166 -8.76 -21.95 11.33
C ASP A 166 -8.76 -21.08 12.58
N TYR A 167 -9.84 -21.19 13.36
CA TYR A 167 -9.95 -20.44 14.61
C TYR A 167 -9.09 -21.13 15.67
N PRO A 168 -8.36 -20.37 16.50
CA PRO A 168 -7.71 -20.96 17.67
C PRO A 168 -8.73 -21.74 18.51
N ASP A 169 -8.33 -22.90 19.03
CA ASP A 169 -9.21 -23.80 19.80
C ASP A 169 -9.92 -23.10 20.97
N GLU A 170 -9.29 -22.05 21.52
CA GLU A 170 -9.84 -21.21 22.58
C GLU A 170 -11.13 -20.47 22.17
N PHE A 171 -11.34 -20.16 20.89
CA PHE A 171 -12.53 -19.48 20.38
C PHE A 171 -13.59 -20.42 19.80
N ILE A 172 -13.36 -21.73 19.85
CA ILE A 172 -14.40 -22.72 19.54
C ILE A 172 -15.54 -22.56 20.54
N LEU A 173 -16.79 -22.65 20.06
CA LEU A 173 -17.98 -22.42 20.85
C LEU A 173 -18.05 -23.33 22.11
N GLU A 174 -17.59 -24.57 22.01
CA GLU A 174 -17.50 -25.50 23.14
C GLU A 174 -16.52 -25.02 24.22
N SER A 175 -15.34 -24.54 23.80
CA SER A 175 -14.34 -23.96 24.70
C SER A 175 -14.86 -22.69 25.38
N VAL A 176 -15.48 -21.79 24.62
CA VAL A 176 -16.10 -20.55 25.12
C VAL A 176 -17.19 -20.88 26.13
N LYS A 177 -18.08 -21.82 25.80
CA LYS A 177 -19.15 -22.27 26.69
C LYS A 177 -18.61 -22.83 28.00
N LYS A 178 -17.60 -23.72 27.94
CA LYS A 178 -16.99 -24.30 29.14
C LYS A 178 -16.41 -23.24 30.08
N ARG A 179 -15.82 -22.16 29.54
CA ARG A 179 -15.33 -21.04 30.36
C ARG A 179 -16.46 -20.23 30.98
N LEU A 180 -17.54 -19.99 30.24
CA LEU A 180 -18.73 -19.29 30.74
C LEU A 180 -19.47 -20.11 31.81
N ASP A 181 -19.57 -21.42 31.66
CA ASP A 181 -20.20 -22.31 32.65
C ASP A 181 -19.42 -22.34 33.98
N ALA A 182 -18.09 -22.20 33.90
CA ALA A 182 -17.22 -22.11 35.07
C ALA A 182 -17.10 -20.68 35.65
N TYR A 183 -17.76 -19.70 35.04
CA TYR A 183 -17.62 -18.29 35.40
C TYR A 183 -18.43 -17.96 36.67
N ASP A 184 -17.74 -17.49 37.72
CA ASP A 184 -18.40 -16.98 38.93
C ASP A 184 -18.77 -15.51 38.77
N ILE A 185 -20.08 -15.25 38.65
CA ILE A 185 -20.68 -13.92 38.56
C ILE A 185 -20.37 -13.00 39.74
N LYS A 186 -19.95 -13.55 40.89
CA LYS A 186 -19.58 -12.78 42.08
C LYS A 186 -18.18 -12.17 41.98
N THR A 187 -17.37 -12.62 41.02
CA THR A 187 -16.00 -12.15 40.81
C THR A 187 -15.93 -11.09 39.71
N LEU A 188 -14.99 -10.14 39.85
CA LEU A 188 -14.80 -9.09 38.86
C LEU A 188 -14.37 -9.70 37.51
N SER A 189 -15.09 -9.35 36.44
CA SER A 189 -14.86 -9.89 35.11
C SER A 189 -13.51 -9.49 34.54
N LYS A 190 -12.73 -10.50 34.12
CA LYS A 190 -11.49 -10.32 33.35
C LYS A 190 -11.83 -10.04 31.87
N TYR A 191 -10.90 -9.44 31.14
CA TYR A 191 -11.03 -9.19 29.68
C TYR A 191 -11.39 -10.45 28.88
N GLN A 192 -11.00 -11.64 29.35
CA GLN A 192 -11.36 -12.93 28.75
C GLN A 192 -12.86 -13.22 28.83
N ALA A 193 -13.51 -12.97 29.97
CA ALA A 193 -14.95 -13.15 30.11
C ALA A 193 -15.72 -12.20 29.18
N LEU A 194 -15.20 -10.98 29.00
CA LEU A 194 -15.76 -10.03 28.05
C LEU A 194 -15.62 -10.53 26.59
N ALA A 195 -14.45 -11.05 26.22
CA ALA A 195 -14.23 -11.63 24.91
C ALA A 195 -15.15 -12.85 24.66
N ASP A 196 -15.32 -13.71 25.66
CA ASP A 196 -16.19 -14.88 25.60
C ASP A 196 -17.66 -14.49 25.38
N ILE A 197 -18.13 -13.46 26.09
CA ILE A 197 -19.47 -12.88 25.91
C ILE A 197 -19.62 -12.27 24.51
N MET A 198 -18.60 -11.56 24.02
CA MET A 198 -18.62 -10.96 22.68
C MET A 198 -18.68 -12.01 21.57
N VAL A 199 -17.95 -13.13 21.73
CA VAL A 199 -17.99 -14.27 20.80
C VAL A 199 -19.35 -14.94 20.85
N MET A 200 -19.89 -15.21 22.05
CA MET A 200 -21.20 -15.84 22.22
C MET A 200 -22.35 -15.00 21.67
N LEU A 201 -22.30 -13.67 21.87
CA LEU A 201 -23.33 -12.74 21.40
C LEU A 201 -23.08 -12.20 19.98
N CYS A 202 -21.98 -12.60 19.34
CA CYS A 202 -21.54 -12.08 18.05
C CYS A 202 -21.46 -10.54 18.01
N ILE A 203 -21.01 -9.90 19.11
CA ILE A 203 -20.93 -8.44 19.24
C ILE A 203 -19.54 -7.95 18.83
N ARG A 204 -19.49 -6.88 18.02
CA ARG A 204 -18.20 -6.25 17.67
C ARG A 204 -17.69 -5.40 18.84
N PRO A 205 -16.37 -5.37 19.10
CA PRO A 205 -15.80 -4.54 20.17
C PRO A 205 -16.25 -3.07 20.11
N ALA A 206 -16.39 -2.50 18.92
CA ALA A 206 -16.81 -1.11 18.72
C ALA A 206 -18.28 -0.83 19.11
N GLU A 207 -19.12 -1.87 19.19
CA GLU A 207 -20.52 -1.76 19.58
C GLU A 207 -20.69 -1.81 21.10
N LEU A 208 -19.62 -2.20 21.81
CA LEU A 208 -19.59 -2.36 23.25
C LEU A 208 -19.15 -1.07 23.93
N ARG A 209 -20.12 -0.22 24.33
CA ARG A 209 -19.82 1.00 25.12
C ARG A 209 -20.01 0.76 26.61
N THR A 210 -21.14 0.19 27.01
CA THR A 210 -21.49 -0.04 28.42
C THR A 210 -22.38 -1.27 28.56
N LEU A 211 -21.96 -2.41 28.02
CA LEU A 211 -22.78 -3.62 28.07
C LEU A 211 -23.21 -3.95 29.50
N ARG A 212 -24.52 -3.97 29.72
CA ARG A 212 -25.16 -4.40 30.96
C ARG A 212 -26.21 -5.45 30.63
N ILE A 213 -26.05 -6.63 31.21
CA ILE A 213 -27.01 -7.73 31.11
C ILE A 213 -27.65 -7.85 32.49
N THR A 214 -28.97 -7.74 32.54
CA THR A 214 -29.79 -7.94 33.74
C THR A 214 -30.93 -8.90 33.40
N ASP A 215 -31.54 -9.51 34.40
CA ASP A 215 -32.66 -10.46 34.21
C ASP A 215 -33.83 -9.84 33.42
N ALA A 216 -33.99 -8.51 33.48
CA ALA A 216 -35.05 -7.79 32.81
C ALA A 216 -34.67 -7.26 31.41
N LYS A 217 -33.39 -6.99 31.14
CA LYS A 217 -32.97 -6.29 29.90
C LYS A 217 -31.46 -6.36 29.64
N VAL A 218 -31.09 -6.33 28.36
CA VAL A 218 -29.73 -6.05 27.88
C VAL A 218 -29.64 -4.59 27.42
N THR A 219 -28.67 -3.82 27.91
CA THR A 219 -28.48 -2.40 27.60
C THR A 219 -27.00 -2.06 27.31
N GLY A 220 -26.75 -0.89 26.72
CA GLY A 220 -25.39 -0.36 26.52
C GLY A 220 -24.59 -0.92 25.33
N TYR A 221 -25.27 -1.65 24.44
CA TYR A 221 -24.79 -1.89 23.07
C TYR A 221 -25.47 -0.89 22.11
N ALA A 222 -24.70 -0.31 21.18
CA ALA A 222 -25.23 0.58 20.15
C ALA A 222 -25.35 -0.19 18.83
N LYS A 223 -26.57 -0.50 18.40
CA LYS A 223 -26.82 -0.95 17.02
C LYS A 223 -26.69 0.28 16.12
N ASN A 224 -25.51 0.46 15.53
CA ASN A 224 -25.39 1.34 14.37
C ASN A 224 -25.96 0.53 13.19
N TRP A 225 -27.18 0.86 12.76
CA TRP A 225 -27.73 0.42 11.48
C TRP A 225 -27.01 1.11 10.34
#